data_AF-A0A920MU34-F1
#
_entry.id   AF-A0A920MU34-F1
#
_cell.length_a   1.000
_cell.length_b   1.000
_cell.length_c   1.000
_cell.angle_alpha   90.00
_cell.angle_beta   90.00
_cell.angle_gamma   90.00
#
_symmetry.space_group_name_H-M   'P 1'
#
loop_
_entity.id
_entity.type
_entity.pdbx_description
1 polymer ?
#
loop_
_entity_poly.entity_id
_entity_poly.type
_entity_poly.pdbx_seq_one_letter_code
_entity_poly.pdbx_strand_id
1 'polypeptide(L)' 'MDRYQQCGAAGVTIGKHVAIGAGSVVTTDLPDNSVAVGSPARVIQQF' A
#
# COMPACT_ATOMS: atom_id res chain seq x y z
N MET A 1 -8.98 -11.10 11.48
CA MET A 1 -7.79 -11.13 10.61
C MET A 1 -8.25 -10.41 9.37
N ASP A 2 -7.90 -9.16 9.07
CA ASP A 2 -6.56 -8.57 9.04
C ASP A 2 -6.68 -7.04 9.22
N ARG A 3 -6.28 -6.54 10.39
CA ARG A 3 -6.24 -5.10 10.71
C ARG A 3 -5.09 -4.40 9.97
N TYR A 4 -5.07 -4.49 8.64
CA TYR A 4 -3.99 -3.97 7.82
C TYR A 4 -4.21 -2.51 7.35
N GLN A 5 -5.14 -1.78 7.98
CA GLN A 5 -5.18 -0.30 7.88
C GLN A 5 -4.26 0.39 8.90
N GLN A 6 -3.25 -0.30 9.43
CA GLN A 6 -2.31 0.32 10.38
C GLN A 6 -1.16 1.00 9.62
N CYS A 7 -1.45 2.17 9.04
CA CYS A 7 -0.45 3.18 8.69
C CYS A 7 0.07 3.80 10.00
N GLY A 8 1.10 3.21 10.58
CA GLY A 8 1.60 3.61 11.89
C GLY A 8 2.26 5.00 11.96
N ALA A 9 2.45 5.75 10.86
CA ALA A 9 3.14 7.05 10.94
C ALA A 9 3.03 8.00 9.74
N ALA A 10 2.58 7.58 8.56
CA ALA A 10 2.92 8.32 7.34
C ALA A 10 1.67 8.98 6.74
N GLY A 11 1.70 10.31 6.60
CA GLY A 11 0.73 11.08 5.81
C GLY A 11 0.90 10.82 4.31
N VAL A 12 0.75 9.55 3.90
CA VAL A 12 0.88 9.08 2.52
C VAL A 12 -0.51 8.85 1.93
N THR A 13 -0.65 9.24 0.68
CA THR A 13 -1.86 9.16 -0.10
C THR A 13 -1.95 7.78 -0.73
N ILE A 14 -3.06 7.08 -0.48
CA ILE A 14 -3.38 5.83 -1.18
C ILE A 14 -4.48 6.14 -2.19
N GLY A 15 -4.16 5.94 -3.47
CA GLY A 15 -5.10 6.08 -4.56
C GLY A 15 -6.28 5.10 -4.52
N LYS A 16 -7.24 5.30 -5.40
CA LYS A 16 -8.39 4.41 -5.62
C LYS A 16 -7.94 3.14 -6.36
N HIS A 17 -8.58 2.01 -6.03
CA HIS A 17 -8.28 0.69 -6.58
C HIS A 17 -6.83 0.22 -6.38
N VAL A 18 -6.20 0.60 -5.27
CA VAL A 18 -4.88 0.10 -4.90
C VAL A 18 -5.00 -1.25 -4.21
N ALA A 19 -4.26 -2.25 -4.70
CA ALA A 19 -4.20 -3.58 -4.08
C ALA A 19 -2.92 -3.71 -3.24
N ILE A 20 -3.08 -3.96 -1.94
CA ILE A 20 -1.98 -4.12 -0.99
C ILE A 20 -1.92 -5.57 -0.54
N GLY A 21 -0.77 -6.23 -0.70
CA GLY A 21 -0.57 -7.60 -0.23
C GLY A 21 -0.66 -7.72 1.29
N ALA A 22 -1.23 -8.81 1.80
CA ALA A 22 -1.28 -9.08 3.24
C ALA A 22 0.14 -9.07 3.85
N GLY A 23 0.34 -8.27 4.91
CA GLY A 23 1.65 -8.07 5.54
C GLY A 23 2.56 -7.00 4.91
N SER A 24 2.04 -6.16 4.00
CA SER A 24 2.86 -5.18 3.26
C SER A 24 2.84 -3.77 3.83
N VAL A 25 3.92 -3.24 4.42
CA VAL A 25 3.88 -1.93 5.12
C VAL A 25 4.02 -0.78 4.13
N VAL A 26 2.97 0.04 3.95
CA VAL A 26 3.00 1.21 3.07
C VAL A 26 3.73 2.36 3.75
N THR A 27 4.84 2.80 3.14
CA THR A 27 5.66 3.92 3.64
C THR A 27 5.78 5.08 2.64
N THR A 28 5.18 4.96 1.45
CA THR A 28 5.20 5.98 0.39
C THR A 28 3.82 6.13 -0.24
N ASP A 29 3.55 7.27 -0.89
CA ASP A 29 2.33 7.47 -1.66
C ASP A 29 2.16 6.39 -2.75
N LEU A 30 0.92 5.92 -2.90
CA LEU A 30 0.52 4.90 -3.86
C LEU A 30 -0.43 5.53 -4.89
N PRO A 31 -0.07 5.53 -6.19
CA PRO A 31 -0.94 6.05 -7.24
C PRO A 31 -2.19 5.19 -7.43
N ASP A 32 -3.23 5.76 -8.02
CA ASP A 32 -4.47 5.05 -8.38
C ASP A 32 -4.16 3.82 -9.25
N ASN A 33 -4.95 2.75 -9.08
CA ASN A 33 -4.82 1.47 -9.78
C ASN A 33 -3.42 0.83 -9.69
N SER A 34 -2.72 0.98 -8.57
CA SER A 34 -1.43 0.33 -8.33
C SER A 34 -1.52 -0.90 -7.43
N VAL A 35 -0.59 -1.84 -7.60
CA VAL A 35 -0.44 -3.02 -6.76
C VAL A 35 0.88 -2.93 -6.02
N ALA A 36 0.82 -2.95 -4.69
CA ALA A 36 1.99 -2.84 -3.83
C ALA A 36 2.09 -4.01 -2.85
N VAL A 37 3.28 -4.59 -2.75
CA VAL A 37 3.54 -5.75 -1.89
C VAL A 37 4.90 -5.64 -1.20
N GLY A 38 5.04 -6.30 -0.06
CA GLY A 38 6.26 -6.38 0.74
C GLY A 38 6.31 -5.39 1.91
N SER A 39 7.28 -5.58 2.81
CA SER A 39 7.53 -4.68 3.93
C SER A 39 8.99 -4.21 3.88
N PRO A 40 9.27 -2.97 3.39
CA PRO A 40 8.33 -1.94 2.96
C PRO A 40 7.65 -2.24 1.61
N ALA A 41 6.42 -1.73 1.42
CA ALA A 41 5.60 -1.98 0.24
C ALA A 41 6.22 -1.33 -0.99
N ARG A 42 6.48 -2.15 -2.02
CA ARG A 42 6.92 -1.67 -3.33
C ARG A 42 5.83 -1.90 -4.35
N VAL A 43 5.66 -0.91 -5.22
CA VAL A 43 4.76 -1.02 -6.36
C VAL A 43 5.36 -2.01 -7.37
N ILE A 44 4.66 -3.12 -7.58
CA ILE A 44 5.06 -4.17 -8.53
C ILE A 44 4.29 -4.06 -9.84
N GLN A 45 3.16 -3.37 -9.85
CA GLN A 45 2.31 -3.19 -11.02
C GLN A 45 1.52 -1.88 -10.90
N GLN A 46 1.36 -1.16 -12.01
CA GLN A 46 0.49 0.01 -12.13
C GLN A 46 -0.36 -0.18 -13.40
N PHE A 47 -1.66 0.04 -13.28
CA PHE A 47 -2.62 -0.03 -14.39
C PHE A 47 -3.01 1.36 -14.89
#